data_AF-A0A1F9T9W8-F1
#
_entry.id   AF-A0A1F9T9W8-F1
#
_cell.length_a   1.000
_cell.length_b   1.000
_cell.length_c   1.000
_cell.angle_alpha   90.00
_cell.angle_beta   90.00
_cell.angle_gamma   90.00
#
_symmetry.space_group_name_H-M   'P 1'
#
loop_
_entity.id
_entity.type
_entity.pdbx_description
1 polymer ?
#
loop_
_entity_poly.entity_id
_entity_poly.type
_entity_poly.pdbx_seq_one_letter_code
_entity_poly.pdbx_strand_id
1 'polypeptide(L)'
;MKQVKNIGIAAMALFLAGCDDIKFNGAMNVLEQITFSQSQGKTVTVAPGQFDAKVTFSGNNSKKKIKFEIKNADPATEVKLEFDKNITIGETFNITAAQLKQNFDLAGTLATKVERSPEYTGYESCSYQYPQTVCRGASTKSADEAVAAKVSEFAAASAVETPEASQPEMVEDSRNHPYPGSYNVPHQPVCHTVWVTRPGQRYVRYYVETTDRDLDAGFVQNGKTLGSFKGHSRQNETVYTYQSDCR
;
A
#
# COMPACT_ATOMS: atom_id res chain seq x y z
N MET A 1 49.02 12.31 17.61
CA MET A 1 47.55 12.31 17.44
C MET A 1 47.25 12.36 15.94
N LYS A 2 46.77 11.27 15.35
CA LYS A 2 46.48 11.20 13.90
C LYS A 2 45.07 11.74 13.65
N GLN A 3 44.97 12.82 12.88
CA GLN A 3 43.71 13.34 12.39
C GLN A 3 43.11 12.34 11.39
N VAL A 4 41.97 11.75 11.76
CA VAL A 4 41.15 10.97 10.84
C VAL A 4 40.37 11.98 10.01
N LYS A 5 40.74 12.11 8.73
CA LYS A 5 40.00 12.93 7.77
C LYS A 5 38.65 12.25 7.53
N ASN A 6 37.57 12.93 7.91
CA ASN A 6 36.20 12.51 7.65
C ASN A 6 36.01 12.33 6.14
N ILE A 7 35.78 11.09 5.73
CA ILE A 7 35.40 10.72 4.38
C ILE A 7 33.98 11.22 4.18
N GLY A 8 33.80 12.16 3.24
CA GLY A 8 32.50 12.67 2.83
C GLY A 8 31.63 11.52 2.34
N ILE A 9 30.53 11.29 3.05
CA ILE A 9 29.50 10.34 2.67
C ILE A 9 28.89 10.88 1.38
N ALA A 10 29.14 10.18 0.28
CA ALA A 10 28.45 10.41 -0.98
C ALA A 10 26.95 10.28 -0.71
N ALA A 11 26.22 11.38 -0.91
CA ALA A 11 24.78 11.44 -0.84
C ALA A 11 24.20 10.42 -1.84
N MET A 12 23.85 9.23 -1.34
CA MET A 12 22.96 8.32 -2.04
C MET A 12 21.67 9.10 -2.27
N ALA A 13 21.45 9.51 -3.51
CA ALA A 13 20.15 9.92 -4.00
C ALA A 13 19.22 8.69 -3.96
N LEU A 14 18.78 8.31 -2.76
CA LEU A 14 17.64 7.46 -2.52
C LEU A 14 16.40 8.30 -2.89
N PHE A 15 16.20 8.44 -4.19
CA PHE A 15 14.95 8.87 -4.75
C PHE A 15 13.87 7.90 -4.26
N LEU A 16 13.09 8.35 -3.28
CA LEU A 16 11.63 8.21 -3.12
C LEU A 16 10.92 7.32 -4.17
N ALA A 17 11.31 6.05 -4.27
CA ALA A 17 10.71 5.07 -5.18
C ALA A 17 9.57 4.29 -4.53
N GLY A 18 9.17 4.66 -3.31
CA GLY A 18 7.86 4.35 -2.78
C GLY A 18 6.91 5.48 -3.11
N CYS A 19 5.80 5.20 -3.78
CA CYS A 19 4.64 6.10 -3.89
C CYS A 19 3.94 6.33 -2.53
N ASP A 20 4.69 6.28 -1.43
CA ASP A 20 4.19 6.30 -0.07
C ASP A 20 4.22 7.72 0.48
N ASP A 21 3.13 8.06 1.17
CA ASP A 21 2.94 9.35 1.79
C ASP A 21 3.92 9.56 2.96
N ILE A 22 4.69 10.65 2.95
CA ILE A 22 5.58 11.01 4.06
C ILE A 22 4.79 11.87 5.05
N LYS A 23 4.66 11.38 6.29
CA LYS A 23 3.90 12.04 7.36
C LYS A 23 4.85 12.63 8.40
N PHE A 24 4.73 13.93 8.63
CA PHE A 24 5.43 14.69 9.66
C PHE A 24 4.44 15.05 10.76
N ASN A 25 4.78 14.72 12.00
CA ASN A 25 4.04 15.20 13.17
C ASN A 25 4.85 16.32 13.81
N GLY A 26 4.20 17.41 14.19
CA GLY A 26 4.92 18.59 14.65
C GLY A 26 4.01 19.70 15.17
N ALA A 27 4.58 20.90 15.22
CA ALA A 27 3.89 22.10 15.65
C ALA A 27 3.95 23.18 14.56
N MET A 28 2.84 23.89 14.41
CA MET A 28 2.73 25.08 13.58
C MET A 28 2.63 26.30 14.48
N ASN A 29 3.52 27.28 14.28
CA ASN A 29 3.48 28.58 14.94
C ASN A 29 3.07 29.64 13.93
N VAL A 30 1.88 30.21 14.11
CA VAL A 30 1.28 31.23 13.24
C VAL A 30 1.48 32.58 13.90
N LEU A 31 2.29 33.44 13.28
CA LEU A 31 2.60 34.78 13.78
C LEU A 31 1.51 35.77 13.35
N GLU A 32 1.01 35.63 12.12
CA GLU A 32 -0.03 36.46 11.54
C GLU A 32 -1.08 35.58 10.86
N GLN A 33 -2.31 36.08 10.71
CA GLN A 33 -3.38 35.30 10.08
C GLN A 33 -2.96 34.83 8.69
N ILE A 34 -3.01 33.51 8.44
CA ILE A 34 -2.71 32.91 7.14
C ILE A 34 -4.03 32.51 6.49
N THR A 35 -4.23 32.93 5.24
CA THR A 35 -5.38 32.53 4.42
C THR A 35 -4.91 31.58 3.34
N PHE A 36 -5.42 30.36 3.35
CA PHE A 36 -5.14 29.31 2.37
C PHE A 36 -6.27 29.24 1.35
N SER A 37 -5.94 29.40 0.07
CA SER A 37 -6.84 29.13 -1.04
C SER A 37 -6.91 27.61 -1.28
N GLN A 38 -8.09 27.03 -1.18
CA GLN A 38 -8.38 25.62 -1.44
C GLN A 38 -8.96 25.41 -2.84
N SER A 39 -9.06 24.16 -3.26
CA SER A 39 -9.83 23.79 -4.46
C SER A 39 -11.25 24.34 -4.40
N GLN A 40 -11.83 24.67 -5.56
CA GLN A 40 -13.20 25.20 -5.70
C GLN A 40 -13.39 26.61 -5.11
N GLY A 41 -12.31 27.39 -4.94
CA GLY A 41 -12.38 28.78 -4.48
C GLY A 41 -12.71 28.94 -3.00
N LYS A 42 -12.76 27.85 -2.23
CA LYS A 42 -12.92 27.91 -0.77
C LYS A 42 -11.65 28.49 -0.15
N THR A 43 -11.79 29.28 0.90
CA THR A 43 -10.68 29.79 1.69
C THR A 43 -10.74 29.24 3.10
N VAL A 44 -9.58 28.95 3.65
CA VAL A 44 -9.42 28.50 5.04
C VAL A 44 -8.49 29.50 5.72
N THR A 45 -8.91 30.06 6.84
CA THR A 45 -8.08 31.02 7.59
C THR A 45 -7.62 30.39 8.89
N VAL A 46 -6.36 30.62 9.23
CA VAL A 46 -5.75 30.17 10.48
C VAL A 46 -5.30 31.41 11.23
N ALA A 47 -5.87 31.63 12.42
CA ALA A 47 -5.54 32.75 13.28
C ALA A 47 -4.13 32.59 13.89
N PRO A 48 -3.50 33.69 14.34
CA PRO A 48 -2.25 33.61 15.10
C PRO A 48 -2.36 32.69 16.31
N GLY A 49 -1.30 31.93 16.58
CA GLY A 49 -1.25 30.96 17.66
C GLY A 49 -0.31 29.79 17.39
N GLN A 50 -0.12 28.94 18.39
CA GLN A 50 0.65 27.72 18.29
C GLN A 50 -0.30 26.52 18.30
N PHE A 51 -0.16 25.62 17.33
CA PHE A 51 -1.04 24.49 17.13
C PHE A 51 -0.25 23.22 16.88
N ASP A 52 -0.72 22.10 17.41
CA ASP A 52 -0.29 20.79 16.93
C ASP A 52 -0.72 20.64 15.47
N ALA A 53 0.20 20.21 14.62
CA ALA A 53 -0.04 20.06 13.20
C ALA A 53 0.59 18.78 12.66
N LYS A 54 -0.08 18.20 11.68
CA LYS A 54 0.43 17.09 10.90
C LYS A 54 0.53 17.49 9.44
N VAL A 55 1.67 17.21 8.82
CA VAL A 55 1.92 17.50 7.41
C VAL A 55 2.14 16.18 6.69
N THR A 56 1.40 15.97 5.61
CA THR A 56 1.55 14.79 4.75
C THR A 56 1.97 15.24 3.36
N PHE A 57 3.13 14.79 2.90
CA PHE A 57 3.55 14.92 1.52
C PHE A 57 3.12 13.67 0.77
N SER A 58 2.30 13.85 -0.26
CA SER A 58 1.89 12.78 -1.15
C SER A 58 2.22 13.14 -2.60
N GLY A 59 2.59 12.13 -3.38
CA GLY A 59 2.97 12.31 -4.78
C GLY A 59 2.37 11.21 -5.62
N ASN A 60 1.82 11.57 -6.77
CA ASN A 60 1.55 10.63 -7.85
C ASN A 60 2.24 11.08 -9.13
N ASN A 61 2.13 10.27 -10.20
CA ASN A 61 2.78 10.53 -11.50
C ASN A 61 2.42 11.89 -12.15
N SER A 62 1.40 12.59 -11.65
CA SER A 62 0.85 13.81 -12.24
C SER A 62 0.92 15.04 -11.33
N LYS A 63 0.86 14.88 -10.00
CA LYS A 63 0.80 16.00 -9.04
C LYS A 63 1.43 15.63 -7.71
N LYS A 64 2.03 16.63 -7.06
CA LYS A 64 2.44 16.57 -5.66
C LYS A 64 1.43 17.33 -4.80
N LYS A 65 1.18 16.84 -3.59
CA LYS A 65 0.24 17.43 -2.65
C LYS A 65 0.88 17.52 -1.27
N ILE A 66 0.61 18.64 -0.59
CA ILE A 66 0.86 18.78 0.84
C ILE A 66 -0.49 18.93 1.53
N LYS A 67 -0.79 18.02 2.46
CA LYS A 67 -1.95 18.12 3.34
C LYS A 67 -1.48 18.55 4.74
N PHE A 68 -1.97 19.68 5.23
CA PHE A 68 -1.85 20.08 6.63
C PHE A 68 -3.14 19.73 7.38
N GLU A 69 -3.01 19.12 8.54
CA GLU A 69 -4.08 18.92 9.52
C GLU A 69 -3.69 19.71 10.78
N ILE A 70 -4.38 20.83 11.02
CA ILE A 70 -4.05 21.80 12.09
C ILE A 70 -5.11 21.67 13.19
N LYS A 71 -4.68 21.33 14.42
CA LYS A 71 -5.59 21.17 15.57
C LYS A 71 -5.95 22.51 16.23
N ASN A 72 -6.55 23.41 15.48
CA ASN A 72 -7.05 24.70 15.96
C ASN A 72 -8.55 24.70 16.31
N ALA A 73 -9.29 23.69 15.86
CA ALA A 73 -10.73 23.51 16.08
C ALA A 73 -11.09 22.02 16.12
N ASP A 74 -12.34 21.70 16.47
CA ASP A 74 -12.91 20.35 16.37
C ASP A 74 -14.12 20.39 15.41
N PRO A 75 -14.03 19.77 14.21
CA PRO A 75 -12.89 18.99 13.71
C PRO A 75 -11.67 19.84 13.34
N ALA A 76 -10.49 19.19 13.30
CA ALA A 76 -9.24 19.84 12.91
C ALA A 76 -9.34 20.46 11.51
N THR A 77 -8.69 21.62 11.34
CA THR A 77 -8.68 22.32 10.06
C THR A 77 -7.78 21.59 9.06
N GLU A 78 -8.35 21.13 7.95
CA GLU A 78 -7.60 20.55 6.83
C GLU A 78 -7.28 21.59 5.76
N VAL A 79 -6.01 21.72 5.41
CA VAL A 79 -5.52 22.56 4.30
C VAL A 79 -4.82 21.66 3.28
N LYS A 80 -5.27 21.67 2.02
CA LYS A 80 -4.68 20.89 0.93
C LYS A 80 -4.05 21.82 -0.10
N LEU A 81 -2.73 21.73 -0.26
CA LEU A 81 -1.97 22.45 -1.27
C LEU A 81 -1.58 21.47 -2.38
N GLU A 82 -1.86 21.83 -3.64
CA GLU A 82 -1.41 21.06 -4.82
C GLU A 82 -0.38 21.88 -5.60
N PHE A 83 0.70 21.25 -6.03
CA PHE A 83 1.73 21.88 -6.84
C PHE A 83 2.28 20.92 -7.90
N ASP A 84 3.01 21.48 -8.85
CA ASP A 84 3.55 20.74 -9.99
C ASP A 84 4.50 19.62 -9.54
N LYS A 85 4.44 18.46 -10.20
CA LYS A 85 5.30 17.31 -9.92
C LYS A 85 6.80 17.61 -10.10
N ASN A 86 7.13 18.58 -10.95
CA ASN A 86 8.50 18.96 -11.29
C ASN A 86 9.20 19.73 -10.15
N ILE A 87 8.48 20.11 -9.09
CA ILE A 87 9.06 20.77 -7.92
C ILE A 87 9.73 19.72 -7.05
N THR A 88 11.06 19.77 -6.95
CA THR A 88 11.86 18.91 -6.09
C THR A 88 12.01 19.55 -4.72
N ILE A 89 11.71 18.79 -3.66
CA ILE A 89 11.96 19.18 -2.28
C ILE A 89 13.32 18.59 -1.90
N GLY A 90 14.37 19.42 -1.94
CA GLY A 90 15.71 19.07 -1.49
C GLY A 90 15.95 19.41 -0.01
N GLU A 91 17.22 19.39 0.41
CA GLU A 91 17.63 19.78 1.77
C GLU A 91 17.18 21.22 2.12
N THR A 92 17.26 22.11 1.14
CA THR A 92 16.67 23.45 1.17
C THR A 92 15.65 23.53 0.04
N PHE A 93 14.49 24.10 0.29
CA PHE A 93 13.47 24.30 -0.74
C PHE A 93 12.84 25.68 -0.64
N ASN A 94 12.39 26.16 -1.80
CA ASN A 94 11.57 27.37 -1.91
C ASN A 94 10.51 27.12 -2.99
N ILE A 95 9.25 27.06 -2.56
CA ILE A 95 8.09 26.92 -3.43
C ILE A 95 7.34 28.25 -3.44
N THR A 96 7.33 28.88 -4.61
CA THR A 96 6.76 30.23 -4.76
C THR A 96 5.24 30.23 -4.65
N ALA A 97 4.68 31.39 -4.33
CA ALA A 97 3.25 31.67 -4.30
C ALA A 97 2.54 31.26 -5.59
N ALA A 98 3.16 31.53 -6.74
CA ALA A 98 2.64 31.15 -8.06
C ALA A 98 2.57 29.62 -8.23
N GLN A 99 3.59 28.89 -7.76
CA GLN A 99 3.64 27.42 -7.82
C GLN A 99 2.62 26.76 -6.89
N LEU A 100 2.36 27.35 -5.72
CA LEU A 100 1.36 26.88 -4.75
C LEU A 100 -0.06 27.36 -5.06
N LYS A 101 -0.21 28.33 -5.97
CA LYS A 101 -1.44 29.10 -6.20
C LYS A 101 -1.97 29.72 -4.90
N GLN A 102 -1.05 30.29 -4.12
CA GLN A 102 -1.32 30.98 -2.85
C GLN A 102 -0.83 32.43 -2.95
N ASN A 103 -1.02 33.20 -1.89
CA ASN A 103 -0.50 34.57 -1.75
C ASN A 103 0.80 34.64 -0.93
N PHE A 104 1.39 33.49 -0.58
CA PHE A 104 2.64 33.37 0.17
C PHE A 104 3.53 32.29 -0.46
N ASP A 105 4.83 32.41 -0.24
CA ASP A 105 5.84 31.41 -0.54
C ASP A 105 5.96 30.40 0.62
N LEU A 106 6.34 29.17 0.32
CA LEU A 106 6.72 28.15 1.29
C LEU A 106 8.21 27.84 1.13
N ALA A 107 9.03 28.24 2.10
CA ALA A 107 10.47 28.05 2.06
C ALA A 107 10.96 27.38 3.33
N GLY A 108 12.00 26.55 3.24
CA GLY A 108 12.43 25.79 4.41
C GLY A 108 13.55 24.80 4.14
N THR A 109 13.75 23.91 5.10
CA THR A 109 14.73 22.84 5.05
C THR A 109 14.11 21.48 5.37
N LEU A 110 14.57 20.45 4.68
CA LEU A 110 14.25 19.05 4.96
C LEU A 110 15.55 18.29 5.22
N ALA A 111 15.94 18.19 6.49
CA ALA A 111 17.09 17.38 6.87
C ALA A 111 16.69 15.90 6.83
N THR A 112 17.49 15.06 6.16
CA THR A 112 17.27 13.61 6.09
C THR A 112 18.49 12.90 6.64
N LYS A 113 18.28 12.01 7.60
CA LYS A 113 19.32 11.16 8.19
C LYS A 113 18.91 9.71 8.00
N VAL A 114 19.81 8.93 7.40
CA VAL A 114 19.62 7.50 7.18
C VAL A 114 20.61 6.75 8.06
N GLU A 115 20.09 5.88 8.92
CA GLU A 115 20.87 4.98 9.77
C GLU A 115 20.55 3.54 9.43
N ARG A 116 21.55 2.68 9.48
CA ARG A 116 21.39 1.24 9.28
C ARG A 116 21.72 0.52 10.56
N SER A 117 20.85 -0.40 10.96
CA SER A 117 21.16 -1.33 12.05
C SER A 117 22.29 -2.29 11.65
N PRO A 118 22.89 -3.00 12.61
CA PRO A 118 23.60 -4.24 12.32
C PRO A 118 22.72 -5.22 11.55
N GLU A 119 23.34 -6.16 10.84
CA GLU A 119 22.62 -7.22 10.14
C GLU A 119 22.05 -8.23 11.14
N TYR A 120 20.79 -8.59 10.94
CA TYR A 120 20.07 -9.64 11.62
C TYR A 120 19.96 -10.87 10.73
N THR A 121 19.84 -12.04 11.37
CA THR A 121 19.62 -13.31 10.70
C THR A 121 18.48 -14.05 11.38
N GLY A 122 17.64 -14.74 10.61
CA GLY A 122 16.52 -15.47 11.19
C GLY A 122 15.81 -16.37 10.19
N TYR A 123 14.69 -16.95 10.62
CA TYR A 123 13.77 -17.67 9.76
C TYR A 123 12.43 -16.95 9.73
N GLU A 124 11.84 -16.84 8.54
CA GLU A 124 10.51 -16.26 8.33
C GLU A 124 9.57 -17.30 7.74
N SER A 125 8.29 -17.22 8.14
CA SER A 125 7.24 -18.02 7.52
C SER A 125 7.08 -17.63 6.06
N CYS A 126 6.97 -18.62 5.20
CA CYS A 126 6.69 -18.44 3.78
C CYS A 126 5.68 -19.50 3.33
N SER A 127 5.22 -19.38 2.09
CA SER A 127 4.43 -20.41 1.44
C SER A 127 5.05 -20.74 0.09
N TYR A 128 4.97 -22.01 -0.29
CA TYR A 128 5.42 -22.48 -1.58
C TYR A 128 4.36 -23.39 -2.21
N GLN A 129 4.34 -23.43 -3.54
CA GLN A 129 3.46 -24.33 -4.28
C GLN A 129 4.21 -25.60 -4.62
N TYR A 130 3.56 -26.74 -4.39
CA TYR A 130 4.10 -28.06 -4.73
C TYR A 130 3.07 -28.83 -5.57
N PRO A 131 3.48 -29.48 -6.67
CA PRO A 131 2.57 -30.28 -7.48
C PRO A 131 2.26 -31.58 -6.76
N GLN A 132 0.98 -31.85 -6.51
CA GLN A 132 0.50 -33.09 -5.94
C GLN A 132 -0.38 -33.81 -6.97
N THR A 133 -0.07 -35.07 -7.28
CA THR A 133 -0.94 -35.92 -8.09
C THR A 133 -2.10 -36.37 -7.23
N VAL A 134 -3.32 -35.96 -7.59
CA VAL A 134 -4.54 -36.42 -6.94
C VAL A 134 -5.30 -37.30 -7.91
N CYS A 135 -5.60 -38.51 -7.46
CA CYS A 135 -6.38 -39.48 -8.20
C CYS A 135 -7.77 -39.57 -7.57
N ARG A 136 -8.81 -39.30 -8.36
CA ARG A 136 -10.20 -39.50 -7.93
C ARG A 136 -10.72 -40.78 -8.57
N GLY A 137 -11.43 -41.60 -7.79
CA GLY A 137 -12.17 -42.72 -8.37
C GLY A 137 -13.09 -42.18 -9.46
N ALA A 138 -13.16 -42.84 -10.61
CA ALA A 138 -14.04 -42.40 -11.69
C ALA A 138 -15.46 -42.38 -11.13
N SER A 139 -16.02 -41.20 -10.86
CA SER A 139 -17.40 -41.09 -10.44
C SER A 139 -18.24 -41.61 -11.60
N THR A 140 -19.09 -42.59 -11.35
CA THR A 140 -20.17 -43.02 -12.25
C THR A 140 -21.26 -41.94 -12.33
N LYS A 141 -20.88 -40.69 -12.60
CA LYS A 141 -21.79 -39.66 -13.07
C LYS A 141 -21.56 -39.54 -14.57
N SER A 142 -22.44 -40.27 -15.25
CA SER A 142 -22.98 -40.09 -16.60
C SER A 142 -22.15 -39.28 -17.59
N ALA A 143 -22.05 -39.85 -18.79
CA ALA A 143 -21.60 -39.20 -20.02
C ALA A 143 -22.41 -37.94 -20.45
N ASP A 144 -23.22 -37.35 -19.56
CA ASP A 144 -24.10 -36.22 -19.86
C ASP A 144 -23.46 -34.85 -19.54
N GLU A 145 -22.44 -34.76 -18.68
CA GLU A 145 -21.75 -33.48 -18.41
C GLU A 145 -20.61 -33.17 -19.38
N ALA A 146 -20.16 -34.15 -20.18
CA ALA A 146 -19.14 -33.93 -21.21
C ALA A 146 -19.66 -33.12 -22.43
N VAL A 147 -20.97 -32.88 -22.52
CA VAL A 147 -21.57 -32.06 -23.58
C VAL A 147 -21.67 -30.58 -23.19
N ALA A 148 -21.67 -30.24 -21.89
CA ALA A 148 -21.81 -28.85 -21.43
C ALA A 148 -20.53 -28.01 -21.62
N ALA A 149 -19.34 -28.63 -21.61
CA ALA A 149 -18.07 -27.92 -21.79
C ALA A 149 -17.76 -27.54 -23.26
N LYS A 150 -18.58 -27.97 -24.23
CA LYS A 150 -18.43 -27.57 -25.65
C LYS A 150 -19.48 -26.56 -26.13
N VAL A 151 -20.41 -26.12 -25.28
CA VAL A 151 -21.47 -25.15 -25.67
C VAL A 151 -21.20 -23.73 -25.12
N SER A 152 -20.18 -23.54 -24.28
CA SER A 152 -19.88 -22.22 -23.67
C SER A 152 -18.92 -21.33 -24.47
N GLU A 153 -18.75 -21.56 -25.77
CA GLU A 153 -18.03 -20.63 -26.67
C GLU A 153 -18.97 -19.73 -27.49
N PHE A 154 -20.30 -19.94 -27.42
CA PHE A 154 -21.29 -19.08 -28.08
C PHE A 154 -22.58 -18.92 -27.25
N ALA A 155 -22.53 -18.21 -26.12
CA ALA A 155 -23.73 -17.64 -25.51
C ALA A 155 -23.38 -16.51 -24.55
N ALA A 156 -23.00 -15.36 -25.12
CA ALA A 156 -23.19 -14.08 -24.46
C ALA A 156 -24.69 -13.72 -24.59
N ALA A 157 -25.46 -13.83 -23.50
CA ALA A 157 -26.71 -13.09 -23.30
C ALA A 157 -27.31 -13.38 -21.91
N SER A 158 -27.53 -12.30 -21.16
CA SER A 158 -28.71 -12.09 -20.30
C SER A 158 -28.87 -12.94 -19.04
N ALA A 159 -28.51 -12.32 -17.91
CA ALA A 159 -29.40 -11.94 -16.81
C ALA A 159 -30.53 -12.88 -16.31
N VAL A 160 -30.67 -12.84 -14.98
CA VAL A 160 -31.90 -12.94 -14.16
C VAL A 160 -32.21 -14.29 -13.48
N GLU A 161 -32.29 -14.14 -12.14
CA GLU A 161 -33.06 -14.85 -11.11
C GLU A 161 -32.91 -16.35 -10.86
N THR A 162 -32.48 -16.63 -9.63
CA THR A 162 -32.94 -17.75 -8.79
C THR A 162 -34.46 -17.75 -8.63
N PRO A 163 -35.07 -18.94 -8.70
CA PRO A 163 -36.03 -19.30 -7.68
C PRO A 163 -35.72 -20.65 -7.01
N GLU A 164 -35.84 -20.59 -5.69
CA GLU A 164 -36.30 -21.60 -4.75
C GLU A 164 -36.94 -22.84 -5.39
N ALA A 165 -36.33 -24.01 -5.19
CA ALA A 165 -36.89 -25.31 -5.55
C ALA A 165 -37.22 -26.09 -4.28
N SER A 166 -38.52 -26.23 -4.10
CA SER A 166 -39.27 -27.08 -3.19
C SER A 166 -38.85 -28.55 -3.24
N GLN A 167 -38.99 -29.21 -2.08
CA GLN A 167 -38.88 -30.66 -1.90
C GLN A 167 -39.81 -31.41 -2.86
N PRO A 168 -39.35 -32.50 -3.52
CA PRO A 168 -40.22 -33.53 -4.03
C PRO A 168 -40.34 -34.70 -3.03
N GLU A 169 -41.57 -35.18 -2.97
CA GLU A 169 -42.09 -36.24 -2.12
C GLU A 169 -41.40 -37.59 -2.29
N MET A 170 -41.45 -38.36 -1.20
CA MET A 170 -41.09 -39.78 -1.16
C MET A 170 -42.08 -40.59 -2.01
N VAL A 171 -41.58 -41.20 -3.08
CA VAL A 171 -42.28 -42.29 -3.77
C VAL A 171 -41.73 -43.61 -3.26
N GLU A 172 -42.51 -44.28 -2.43
CA GLU A 172 -42.46 -45.73 -2.25
C GLU A 172 -42.82 -46.39 -3.59
N ASP A 173 -42.06 -47.41 -4.01
CA ASP A 173 -42.59 -48.77 -4.11
C ASP A 173 -41.59 -49.74 -4.79
N SER A 174 -41.67 -50.98 -4.32
CA SER A 174 -41.56 -52.21 -5.09
C SER A 174 -40.18 -52.73 -5.50
N ARG A 175 -39.62 -53.51 -4.56
CA ARG A 175 -39.25 -54.91 -4.75
C ARG A 175 -39.21 -55.42 -6.20
N ASN A 176 -38.05 -55.35 -6.82
CA ASN A 176 -37.65 -56.40 -7.76
C ASN A 176 -36.12 -56.51 -7.83
N HIS A 177 -35.58 -57.59 -7.26
CA HIS A 177 -34.19 -57.98 -7.42
C HIS A 177 -34.08 -59.00 -8.56
N PRO A 178 -33.33 -58.69 -9.63
CA PRO A 178 -32.67 -59.71 -10.42
C PRO A 178 -31.15 -59.63 -10.25
N TYR A 179 -30.60 -60.70 -9.69
CA TYR A 179 -29.28 -61.31 -9.89
C TYR A 179 -27.98 -60.47 -9.72
N PRO A 180 -27.08 -60.89 -8.82
CA PRO A 180 -25.74 -60.34 -8.67
C PRO A 180 -24.80 -61.01 -9.67
N GLY A 181 -24.44 -60.29 -10.73
CA GLY A 181 -23.49 -60.80 -11.73
C GLY A 181 -22.78 -59.72 -12.56
N SER A 182 -22.91 -58.45 -12.18
CA SER A 182 -22.14 -57.38 -12.79
C SER A 182 -20.74 -57.39 -12.19
N TYR A 183 -19.78 -57.92 -12.93
CA TYR A 183 -18.36 -57.71 -12.66
C TYR A 183 -18.13 -56.20 -12.69
N ASN A 184 -17.97 -55.59 -11.51
CA ASN A 184 -17.50 -54.22 -11.36
C ASN A 184 -16.21 -54.10 -12.16
N VAL A 185 -16.29 -53.52 -13.35
CA VAL A 185 -15.10 -53.21 -14.15
C VAL A 185 -14.28 -52.26 -13.27
N PRO A 186 -13.05 -52.61 -12.88
CA PRO A 186 -12.25 -51.76 -12.01
C PRO A 186 -12.02 -50.43 -12.75
N HIS A 187 -12.76 -49.41 -12.36
CA HIS A 187 -12.56 -48.08 -12.90
C HIS A 187 -11.14 -47.65 -12.55
N GLN A 188 -10.32 -47.44 -13.59
CA GLN A 188 -9.00 -46.87 -13.38
C GLN A 188 -9.18 -45.45 -12.84
N PRO A 189 -8.52 -45.10 -11.73
CA PRO A 189 -8.65 -43.77 -11.16
C PRO A 189 -8.09 -42.73 -12.15
N VAL A 190 -8.80 -41.62 -12.32
CA VAL A 190 -8.32 -40.51 -13.15
C VAL A 190 -7.45 -39.61 -12.28
N CYS A 191 -6.16 -39.54 -12.61
CA CYS A 191 -5.17 -38.75 -11.91
C CYS A 191 -4.91 -37.43 -12.63
N HIS A 192 -4.81 -36.34 -11.87
CA HIS A 192 -4.40 -35.04 -12.39
C HIS A 192 -3.48 -34.34 -11.38
N THR A 193 -2.60 -33.49 -11.89
CA THR A 193 -1.70 -32.68 -11.06
C THR A 193 -2.45 -31.46 -10.55
N VAL A 194 -2.47 -31.27 -9.24
CA VAL A 194 -2.97 -30.06 -8.59
C VAL A 194 -1.84 -29.35 -7.87
N TRP A 195 -1.79 -28.02 -7.96
CA TRP A 195 -0.84 -27.21 -7.21
C TRP A 195 -1.39 -26.95 -5.82
N VAL A 196 -0.68 -27.45 -4.79
CA VAL A 196 -1.07 -27.23 -3.39
C VAL A 196 -0.11 -26.25 -2.73
N THR A 197 -0.67 -25.27 -2.02
CA THR A 197 0.11 -24.32 -1.21
C THR A 197 0.45 -24.97 0.13
N ARG A 198 1.74 -25.03 0.48
CA ARG A 198 2.24 -25.53 1.76
C ARG A 198 2.90 -24.40 2.54
N PRO A 199 2.71 -24.33 3.87
CA PRO A 199 3.51 -23.44 4.71
C PRO A 199 4.95 -23.96 4.77
N GLY A 200 5.91 -23.06 4.80
CA GLY A 200 7.33 -23.36 4.93
C GLY A 200 8.05 -22.29 5.75
N GLN A 201 9.35 -22.45 5.87
CA GLN A 201 10.25 -21.47 6.47
C GLN A 201 11.36 -21.14 5.47
N ARG A 202 11.83 -19.90 5.48
CA ARG A 202 13.01 -19.48 4.73
C ARG A 202 13.99 -18.79 5.66
N TYR A 203 15.27 -19.05 5.45
CA TYR A 203 16.34 -18.32 6.13
C TYR A 203 16.51 -16.96 5.48
N VAL A 204 16.58 -15.90 6.30
CA VAL A 204 16.73 -14.52 5.85
C VAL A 204 17.88 -13.82 6.56
N ARG A 205 18.51 -12.89 5.86
CA ARG A 205 19.41 -11.89 6.43
C ARG A 205 18.90 -10.51 6.02
N TYR A 206 18.84 -9.59 6.96
CA TYR A 206 18.33 -8.25 6.72
C TYR A 206 18.94 -7.25 7.69
N TYR A 207 18.89 -5.97 7.34
CA TYR A 207 19.08 -4.88 8.29
C TYR A 207 17.84 -4.00 8.29
N VAL A 208 17.66 -3.22 9.36
CA VAL A 208 16.62 -2.20 9.44
C VAL A 208 17.27 -0.86 9.08
N GLU A 209 16.77 -0.23 8.03
CA GLU A 209 17.11 1.14 7.67
C GLU A 209 16.11 2.08 8.34
N THR A 210 16.59 2.95 9.21
CA THR A 210 15.82 4.04 9.81
C THR A 210 16.12 5.31 9.06
N THR A 211 15.09 5.92 8.46
CA THR A 211 15.15 7.25 7.88
C THR A 211 14.43 8.23 8.79
N ASP A 212 15.19 9.09 9.45
CA ASP A 212 14.70 10.23 10.22
C ASP A 212 14.70 11.47 9.32
N ARG A 213 13.60 12.23 9.32
CA ARG A 213 13.44 13.46 8.54
C ARG A 213 12.92 14.58 9.41
N ASP A 214 13.61 15.70 9.41
CA ASP A 214 13.21 16.91 10.12
C ASP A 214 12.85 18.00 9.09
N LEU A 215 11.62 18.47 9.16
CA LEU A 215 11.09 19.53 8.31
C LEU A 215 10.97 20.82 9.12
N ASP A 216 11.58 21.89 8.61
CA ASP A 216 11.38 23.26 9.07
C ASP A 216 10.90 24.08 7.87
N ALA A 217 9.67 24.59 7.90
CA ALA A 217 9.04 25.28 6.79
C ALA A 217 8.41 26.59 7.24
N GLY A 218 8.77 27.70 6.60
CA GLY A 218 8.20 29.03 6.80
C GLY A 218 7.22 29.42 5.70
N PHE A 219 6.12 30.05 6.10
CA PHE A 219 5.17 30.73 5.21
C PHE A 219 5.58 32.19 5.11
N VAL A 220 6.00 32.66 3.93
CA VAL A 220 6.58 33.99 3.73
C VAL A 220 5.77 34.79 2.73
N GLN A 221 5.40 36.02 3.06
CA GLN A 221 4.71 36.94 2.17
C GLN A 221 5.41 38.30 2.19
N ASN A 222 5.83 38.78 1.02
CA ASN A 222 6.53 40.07 0.89
C ASN A 222 7.74 40.22 1.83
N GLY A 223 8.52 39.13 2.00
CA GLY A 223 9.68 39.09 2.90
C GLY A 223 9.36 38.97 4.39
N LYS A 224 8.08 38.87 4.77
CA LYS A 224 7.64 38.71 6.16
C LYS A 224 7.17 37.27 6.41
N THR A 225 7.62 36.68 7.51
CA THR A 225 7.15 35.35 7.94
C THR A 225 5.78 35.45 8.59
N LEU A 226 4.78 34.80 7.99
CA LEU A 226 3.42 34.70 8.54
C LEU A 226 3.32 33.57 9.57
N GLY A 227 4.13 32.53 9.42
CA GLY A 227 4.18 31.40 10.35
C GLY A 227 5.26 30.40 9.96
N SER A 228 5.44 29.39 10.80
CA SER A 228 6.38 28.29 10.57
C SER A 228 5.79 26.96 11.02
N PHE A 229 6.21 25.88 10.39
CA PHE A 229 5.94 24.51 10.78
C PHE A 229 7.26 23.80 11.05
N LYS A 230 7.35 23.12 12.19
CA LYS A 230 8.45 22.21 12.51
C LYS A 230 7.88 20.84 12.81
N GLY A 231 8.36 19.82 12.10
CA GLY A 231 7.87 18.46 12.27
C GLY A 231 8.93 17.42 12.01
N HIS A 232 8.72 16.27 12.62
CA HIS A 232 9.60 15.12 12.53
C HIS A 232 8.85 13.93 11.91
N SER A 233 9.55 13.17 11.08
CA SER A 233 9.09 11.92 10.50
C SER A 233 10.16 10.85 10.69
N ARG A 234 9.74 9.67 11.12
CA ARG A 234 10.62 8.50 11.25
C ARG A 234 10.00 7.33 10.51
N GLN A 235 10.79 6.74 9.63
CA GLN A 235 10.39 5.57 8.84
C GLN A 235 11.42 4.47 9.04
N ASN A 236 10.95 3.25 9.29
CA ASN A 236 11.80 2.07 9.35
C ASN A 236 11.46 1.16 8.18
N GLU A 237 12.47 0.67 7.49
CA GLU A 237 12.34 -0.27 6.39
C GLU A 237 13.24 -1.48 6.62
N THR A 238 12.70 -2.68 6.41
CA THR A 238 13.50 -3.91 6.45
C THR A 238 14.10 -4.16 5.08
N VAL A 239 15.43 -4.10 4.98
CA VAL A 239 16.15 -4.35 3.73
C VAL A 239 16.80 -5.73 3.80
N TYR A 240 16.29 -6.66 2.98
CA TYR A 240 16.84 -8.01 2.91
C TYR A 240 18.14 -8.03 2.10
N THR A 241 19.20 -8.55 2.72
CA THR A 241 20.49 -8.81 2.06
C THR A 241 20.55 -10.23 1.50
N TYR A 242 19.75 -11.15 2.05
CA TYR A 242 19.64 -12.53 1.58
C TYR A 242 18.29 -13.13 1.94
N GLN A 243 17.73 -13.94 1.05
CA GLN A 243 16.55 -14.79 1.27
C GLN A 243 16.82 -16.17 0.66
N SER A 244 16.69 -17.24 1.44
CA SER A 244 16.76 -18.62 0.92
C SER A 244 15.46 -19.02 0.23
N ASP A 245 15.49 -20.16 -0.45
CA ASP A 245 14.27 -20.84 -0.88
C ASP A 245 13.36 -21.14 0.33
N CYS A 246 12.05 -21.12 0.09
CA CYS A 246 11.05 -21.57 1.04
C CYS A 246 11.02 -23.10 1.06
N ARG A 247 11.13 -23.72 2.25
CA ARG A 247 11.10 -25.17 2.44
C ARG A 247 10.18 -25.60 3.55
#